data_AF-A0A7N2LDV4-F1
#
_entry.id   AF-A0A7N2LDV4-F1
#
_cell.length_a   1.000
_cell.length_b   1.000
_cell.length_c   1.000
_cell.angle_alpha   90.00
_cell.angle_beta   90.00
_cell.angle_gamma   90.00
#
_symmetry.space_group_name_H-M   'P 1'
#
loop_
_entity.id
_entity.type
_entity.pdbx_description
1 polymer ?
#
loop_
_entity_poly.entity_id
_entity_poly.type
_entity_poly.pdbx_seq_one_letter_code
_entity_poly.pdbx_strand_id
1 'polypeptide(L)'
;MDAWYDVISYFKSDDFKRDPETQKELDDLQIWALAYCPKGQWAHDTPKHVYEEAKEKIVEMEVNEDRTLSSSERDTIFQSVVSMSSSKSRYVLGRGYMAKLPTSTERVRNELNSEVQSMKSQLDVERAERVAECA
;
A
#
# COMPACT_ATOMS: atom_id res chain seq x y z
N MET A 1 -6.49 -14.02 -25.81
CA MET A 1 -6.52 -12.60 -25.40
C MET A 1 -6.00 -12.49 -23.96
N ASP A 2 -5.04 -13.34 -23.60
CA ASP A 2 -4.87 -13.82 -22.22
C ASP A 2 -3.52 -13.44 -21.60
N ALA A 3 -2.50 -13.17 -22.42
CA ALA A 3 -1.16 -12.84 -21.94
C ALA A 3 -1.12 -11.58 -21.05
N TRP A 4 -1.99 -10.59 -21.30
CA TRP A 4 -2.10 -9.39 -20.47
C TRP A 4 -2.81 -9.65 -19.13
N TYR A 5 -3.74 -10.60 -19.10
CA TYR A 5 -4.46 -10.97 -17.89
C TYR A 5 -3.54 -11.74 -16.94
N ASP A 6 -2.71 -12.63 -17.49
CA ASP A 6 -1.71 -13.38 -16.73
C ASP A 6 -0.64 -12.46 -16.14
N VAL A 7 -0.17 -11.48 -16.91
CA VAL A 7 0.79 -10.48 -16.41
C VAL A 7 0.19 -9.64 -15.28
N ILE A 8 -1.05 -9.16 -15.44
CA ILE A 8 -1.73 -8.39 -14.38
C ILE A 8 -2.03 -9.27 -13.15
N SER A 9 -2.35 -10.55 -13.37
CA SER A 9 -2.57 -11.52 -12.29
C SER A 9 -1.29 -11.81 -11.52
N TYR A 10 -0.15 -11.92 -12.21
CA TYR A 10 1.17 -12.06 -11.60
C TYR A 10 1.55 -10.84 -10.74
N PHE A 11 1.34 -9.61 -11.23
CA PHE A 11 1.57 -8.41 -10.41
C PHE A 11 0.62 -8.29 -9.21
N LYS A 12 -0.51 -8.99 -9.23
CA LYS A 12 -1.50 -9.05 -8.14
C LYS A 12 -1.31 -10.27 -7.23
N SER A 13 -0.47 -11.24 -7.59
CA SER A 13 -0.26 -12.43 -6.77
C SER A 13 0.62 -12.10 -5.57
N ASP A 14 0.43 -12.84 -4.49
CA ASP A 14 1.25 -12.74 -3.28
C ASP A 14 2.73 -13.08 -3.59
N ASP A 15 2.99 -13.84 -4.66
CA ASP A 15 4.33 -14.23 -5.11
C ASP A 15 5.15 -13.07 -5.66
N PHE A 16 4.51 -12.04 -6.25
CA PHE A 16 5.24 -10.84 -6.71
C PHE A 16 5.59 -9.92 -5.55
N LYS A 17 4.80 -9.96 -4.47
CA LYS A 17 4.96 -9.07 -3.30
C LYS A 17 5.92 -9.64 -2.26
N ARG A 18 6.32 -10.90 -2.41
CA ARG A 18 7.18 -11.59 -1.46
C ARG A 18 8.46 -12.03 -2.14
N ASP A 19 9.57 -11.80 -1.46
CA ASP A 19 10.83 -12.39 -1.86
C ASP A 19 10.70 -13.93 -1.85
N PRO A 20 10.98 -14.62 -2.96
CA PRO A 20 10.70 -16.05 -3.10
C PRO A 20 11.56 -16.94 -2.19
N GLU A 21 12.63 -16.40 -1.63
CA GLU A 21 13.59 -17.12 -0.80
C GLU A 21 13.35 -16.86 0.70
N THR A 22 12.96 -15.63 1.06
CA THR A 22 12.79 -15.18 2.46
C THR A 22 11.33 -15.01 2.88
N GLN A 23 10.38 -15.11 1.95
CA GLN A 23 8.95 -14.82 2.11
C GLN A 23 8.64 -13.41 2.67
N LYS A 24 9.64 -12.53 2.75
CA LYS A 24 9.51 -11.19 3.29
C LYS A 24 8.87 -10.28 2.24
N GLU A 25 7.94 -9.43 2.67
CA GLU A 25 7.31 -8.43 1.81
C GLU A 25 8.38 -7.44 1.32
N LEU A 26 8.42 -7.22 0.01
CA LEU A 26 9.36 -6.29 -0.61
C LEU A 26 8.96 -4.85 -0.27
N ASP A 27 9.95 -4.02 0.04
CA ASP A 27 9.82 -2.57 0.31
C ASP A 27 9.27 -1.84 -0.95
N ASP A 28 8.51 -0.76 -0.79
CA ASP A 28 7.94 0.01 -1.92
C ASP A 28 9.04 0.44 -2.91
N LEU A 29 10.22 0.78 -2.39
CA LEU A 29 11.41 1.13 -3.17
C LEU A 29 11.93 -0.05 -4.02
N GLN A 30 11.90 -1.27 -3.49
CA GLN A 30 12.31 -2.49 -4.21
C GLN A 30 11.31 -2.83 -5.30
N ILE A 31 10.01 -2.72 -5.01
CA ILE A 31 8.93 -2.91 -5.99
C ILE A 31 9.08 -1.90 -7.14
N TRP A 32 9.37 -0.63 -6.82
CA TRP A 32 9.60 0.41 -7.82
C TRP A 32 10.77 0.07 -8.76
N ALA A 33 11.90 -0.40 -8.21
CA ALA A 33 13.04 -0.81 -9.01
C ALA A 33 12.69 -2.00 -9.92
N LEU A 34 11.98 -3.00 -9.44
CA LEU A 34 11.56 -4.14 -10.27
C LEU A 34 10.62 -3.72 -11.41
N ALA A 35 9.72 -2.79 -11.15
CA ALA A 35 8.75 -2.31 -12.14
C ALA A 35 9.42 -1.48 -13.26
N TYR A 36 10.37 -0.61 -12.91
CA TYR A 36 10.98 0.35 -13.86
C TYR A 36 12.40 -0.02 -14.30
N CYS A 37 12.98 -1.06 -13.72
CA CYS A 37 14.34 -1.56 -13.99
C CYS A 37 14.41 -3.11 -14.03
N PRO A 38 13.52 -3.82 -14.76
CA PRO A 38 13.41 -5.28 -14.71
C PRO A 38 14.65 -6.03 -15.25
N LYS A 39 15.51 -5.36 -16.03
CA LYS A 39 16.77 -5.92 -16.58
C LYS A 39 18.01 -5.18 -16.08
N GLY A 40 17.90 -4.41 -15.00
CA GLY A 40 18.99 -3.54 -14.53
C GLY A 40 19.21 -2.29 -15.38
N GLN A 41 18.32 -2.02 -16.35
CA GLN A 41 18.28 -0.78 -17.12
C GLN A 41 16.99 -0.02 -16.83
N TRP A 42 17.13 1.23 -16.40
CA TRP A 42 16.01 2.12 -16.15
C TRP A 42 15.33 2.49 -17.47
N ALA A 43 14.02 2.29 -17.55
CA ALA A 43 13.25 2.62 -18.75
C ALA A 43 13.25 4.14 -19.05
N HIS A 44 13.31 4.97 -18.01
CA HIS A 44 13.27 6.43 -18.10
C HIS A 44 14.10 7.07 -16.98
N ASP A 45 14.52 8.32 -17.18
CA ASP A 45 15.29 9.08 -16.19
C ASP A 45 14.44 9.51 -14.98
N THR A 46 13.13 9.71 -15.17
CA THR A 46 12.23 10.14 -14.08
C THR A 46 12.07 9.09 -12.98
N PRO A 47 11.73 7.81 -13.28
CA PRO A 47 11.68 6.76 -12.27
C PRO A 47 13.03 6.49 -11.59
N LYS A 48 14.14 6.67 -12.33
CA LYS A 48 15.49 6.57 -11.80
C LYS A 48 15.77 7.67 -10.77
N HIS A 49 15.43 8.92 -11.09
CA HIS A 49 15.61 10.04 -10.16
C HIS A 49 14.81 9.84 -8.87
N VAL A 50 13.54 9.41 -8.99
CA VAL A 50 12.69 9.11 -7.82
C VAL A 50 13.31 8.02 -6.95
N TYR A 51 13.87 6.97 -7.56
CA TYR A 51 14.54 5.90 -6.83
C TYR A 51 15.79 6.37 -6.08
N GLU A 52 16.68 7.12 -6.77
CA GLU A 52 17.91 7.60 -6.14
C GLU A 52 17.62 8.64 -5.04
N GLU A 53 16.67 9.56 -5.24
CA GLU A 53 16.28 10.54 -4.21
C GLU A 53 15.69 9.86 -2.97
N ALA A 54 14.83 8.85 -3.14
CA ALA A 54 14.29 8.11 -2.02
C ALA A 54 15.37 7.32 -1.27
N LYS A 55 16.29 6.70 -2.01
CA LYS A 55 17.43 5.99 -1.43
C LYS A 55 18.33 6.92 -0.63
N GLU A 56 18.61 8.13 -1.14
CA GLU A 56 19.40 9.13 -0.46
C GLU A 56 18.74 9.58 0.86
N LYS A 57 17.44 9.91 0.84
CA LYS A 57 16.70 10.31 2.06
C LYS A 57 16.62 9.20 3.12
N ILE A 58 16.52 7.95 2.68
CA ILE A 58 16.56 6.80 3.59
C ILE A 58 17.92 6.73 4.29
N VAL A 59 19.01 6.83 3.53
CA VAL A 59 20.37 6.83 4.11
C VAL A 59 20.57 8.01 5.04
N GLU A 60 20.10 9.21 4.68
CA GLU A 60 20.17 10.40 5.51
C GLU A 60 19.43 10.22 6.85
N MET A 61 18.23 9.66 6.83
CA MET A 61 17.46 9.34 8.03
C MET A 61 18.14 8.25 8.89
N GLU A 62 18.66 7.19 8.27
CA GLU A 62 19.38 6.11 8.98
C GLU A 62 20.64 6.65 9.68
N VAL A 63 21.36 7.58 9.04
CA VAL A 63 22.53 8.26 9.63
C VAL A 63 22.11 9.21 10.75
N ASN A 64 21.04 9.98 10.56
CA ASN A 64 20.56 10.93 11.56
C ASN A 64 20.02 10.25 12.83
N GLU A 65 19.41 9.08 12.69
CA GLU A 65 18.83 8.33 13.80
C GLU A 65 19.77 7.23 14.35
N ASP A 66 20.96 7.08 13.76
CA ASP A 66 21.97 6.04 14.07
C ASP A 66 21.35 4.63 14.19
N ARG A 67 20.37 4.35 13.32
CA ARG A 67 19.66 3.06 13.28
C ARG A 67 19.21 2.73 11.87
N THR A 68 19.06 1.44 11.59
CA THR A 68 18.38 0.98 10.38
C THR A 68 16.87 1.25 10.47
N LEU A 69 16.31 1.79 9.39
CA LEU A 69 14.87 2.02 9.30
C LEU A 69 14.13 0.71 9.04
N SER A 70 12.93 0.61 9.59
CA SER A 70 12.00 -0.46 9.25
C SER A 70 11.40 -0.24 7.86
N SER A 71 10.90 -1.31 7.23
CA SER A 71 10.26 -1.22 5.90
C SER A 71 9.16 -0.16 5.84
N SER A 72 8.31 -0.07 6.87
CA SER A 72 7.22 0.91 6.89
C SER A 72 7.70 2.37 6.93
N GLU A 73 8.88 2.62 7.49
CA GLU A 73 9.50 3.94 7.54
C GLU A 73 10.14 4.30 6.20
N ARG A 74 10.82 3.34 5.59
CA ARG A 74 11.38 3.46 4.23
C ARG A 74 10.29 3.71 3.19
N ASP A 75 9.18 2.99 3.28
CA ASP A 75 7.98 3.21 2.46
C ASP A 75 7.43 4.63 2.63
N THR A 76 7.38 5.12 3.88
CA THR A 76 6.86 6.47 4.16
C THR A 76 7.74 7.55 3.53
N ILE A 77 9.06 7.40 3.58
CA ILE A 77 10.01 8.30 2.90
C ILE A 77 9.84 8.21 1.37
N PHE A 78 9.73 7.00 0.84
CA PHE A 78 9.54 6.77 -0.59
C PHE A 78 8.25 7.43 -1.11
N GLN A 79 7.13 7.24 -0.42
CA GLN A 79 5.85 7.88 -0.77
C GLN A 79 5.95 9.41 -0.73
N SER A 80 6.71 9.97 0.22
CA SER A 80 6.99 11.41 0.25
C SER A 80 7.71 11.88 -1.02
N VAL A 81 8.76 11.18 -1.45
CA VAL A 81 9.50 11.51 -2.69
C VAL A 81 8.61 11.39 -3.93
N VAL A 82 7.86 10.29 -4.06
CA VAL A 82 6.93 10.09 -5.18
C VAL A 82 5.91 11.23 -5.25
N SER A 83 5.34 11.63 -4.11
CA SER A 83 4.35 12.71 -4.04
C SER A 83 4.91 14.10 -4.38
N MET A 84 6.20 14.32 -4.11
CA MET A 84 6.90 15.59 -4.42
C MET A 84 7.37 15.65 -5.87
N SER A 85 7.72 14.51 -6.46
CA SER A 85 8.11 14.45 -7.87
C SER A 85 6.92 14.88 -8.74
N SER A 86 7.14 15.88 -9.59
CA SER A 86 6.12 16.49 -10.48
C SER A 86 5.51 15.52 -11.49
N SER A 87 5.86 14.23 -11.43
CA SER A 87 5.03 13.13 -11.92
C SER A 87 3.75 13.03 -11.09
N LYS A 88 2.87 14.01 -11.27
CA LYS A 88 1.41 13.85 -11.14
C LYS A 88 0.95 12.85 -12.21
N SER A 89 1.48 11.64 -12.21
CA SER A 89 0.70 10.52 -12.67
C SER A 89 -0.60 10.60 -11.88
N ARG A 90 -1.71 10.28 -12.53
CA ARG A 90 -3.04 10.18 -11.91
C ARG A 90 -3.08 9.02 -10.91
N TYR A 91 -2.03 8.80 -10.12
CA TYR A 91 -2.06 8.14 -8.83
C TYR A 91 -2.94 8.99 -7.92
N VAL A 92 -4.24 8.83 -8.16
CA VAL A 92 -5.29 9.28 -7.29
C VAL A 92 -4.92 8.83 -5.88
N LEU A 93 -4.79 9.80 -4.98
CA LEU A 93 -4.99 9.63 -3.55
C LEU A 93 -6.37 8.98 -3.35
N GLY A 94 -6.42 7.66 -3.49
CA GLY A 94 -7.68 6.92 -3.53
C GLY A 94 -7.51 5.54 -4.14
N ARG A 95 -7.24 4.56 -3.28
CA ARG A 95 -7.43 3.11 -3.55
C ARG A 95 -6.71 2.56 -4.80
N GLY A 96 -5.46 2.98 -5.03
CA GLY A 96 -4.57 2.37 -6.03
C GLY A 96 -3.64 1.31 -5.44
N TYR A 97 -2.91 0.60 -6.30
CA TYR A 97 -1.92 -0.49 -6.07
C TYR A 97 -0.84 -0.26 -4.97
N MET A 98 -0.83 0.90 -4.32
CA MET A 98 0.10 1.33 -3.24
C MET A 98 -0.65 1.76 -1.97
N ALA A 99 -1.97 1.56 -1.89
CA ALA A 99 -2.69 1.71 -0.64
C ALA A 99 -2.26 0.59 0.29
N LYS A 100 -1.75 0.94 1.49
CA LYS A 100 -1.38 -0.01 2.54
C LYS A 100 -2.48 -1.06 2.64
N LEU A 101 -2.15 -2.30 2.25
CA LEU A 101 -3.08 -3.39 2.42
C LEU A 101 -3.28 -3.55 3.93
N PRO A 102 -4.53 -3.56 4.42
CA PRO A 102 -4.75 -3.76 5.83
C PRO A 102 -4.07 -5.07 6.24
N THR A 103 -3.22 -4.97 7.26
CA THR A 103 -2.60 -6.11 7.92
C THR A 103 -3.69 -7.08 8.39
N SER A 104 -3.34 -8.36 8.58
CA SER A 104 -4.31 -9.38 9.05
C SER A 104 -5.12 -8.88 10.25
N THR A 105 -4.44 -8.23 11.20
CA THR A 105 -5.03 -7.60 12.39
C THR A 105 -5.98 -6.44 12.06
N GLU A 106 -5.64 -5.60 11.08
CA GLU A 106 -6.51 -4.50 10.62
C GLU A 106 -7.72 -5.02 9.84
N ARG A 107 -7.59 -6.12 9.10
CA ARG A 107 -8.73 -6.76 8.43
C ARG A 107 -9.75 -7.26 9.45
N VAL A 108 -9.29 -8.01 10.46
CA VAL A 108 -10.15 -8.50 11.54
C VAL A 108 -10.80 -7.34 12.29
N ARG A 109 -10.05 -6.28 12.59
CA ARG A 109 -10.60 -5.07 13.24
C ARG A 109 -11.69 -4.41 12.38
N ASN A 110 -11.47 -4.27 11.08
CA ASN A 110 -12.43 -3.65 10.16
C ASN A 110 -13.70 -4.47 10.00
N GLU A 111 -13.56 -5.79 9.90
CA GLU A 111 -14.68 -6.73 9.83
C GLU A 111 -15.53 -6.65 11.11
N LEU A 112 -14.88 -6.73 12.27
CA LEU A 112 -15.55 -6.57 13.57
C LEU A 112 -16.26 -5.21 13.68
N ASN A 113 -15.63 -4.13 13.24
CA ASN A 113 -16.23 -2.80 13.30
C ASN A 113 -17.43 -2.67 12.36
N SER A 114 -17.40 -3.32 11.19
CA SER A 114 -18.54 -3.36 10.26
C SER A 114 -19.73 -4.12 10.85
N GLU A 115 -19.47 -5.22 11.55
CA GLU A 115 -20.49 -6.03 12.19
C GLU A 115 -21.12 -5.31 13.39
N VAL A 116 -20.30 -4.61 14.20
CA VAL A 116 -20.78 -3.75 15.28
C VAL A 116 -21.68 -2.61 14.75
N GLN A 117 -21.32 -2.00 13.62
CA GLN A 117 -22.16 -0.97 13.01
C GLN A 117 -23.47 -1.54 12.47
N SER A 118 -23.43 -2.71 11.84
CA SER A 118 -24.63 -3.41 11.38
C SER A 118 -25.59 -3.71 12.53
N MET A 119 -25.09 -4.28 13.63
CA MET A 119 -25.91 -4.57 14.82
C MET A 119 -26.49 -3.29 15.45
N LYS A 120 -25.71 -2.19 15.52
CA LYS A 120 -26.23 -0.91 16.00
C LYS A 120 -27.38 -0.40 15.14
N SER A 121 -27.24 -0.46 13.83
CA SER A 121 -28.31 -0.04 12.90
C SER A 121 -29.56 -0.90 13.08
N GLN A 122 -29.43 -2.21 13.29
CA GLN A 122 -30.57 -3.10 13.54
C GLN A 122 -31.27 -2.76 14.86
N LEU A 123 -30.50 -2.49 15.93
CA LEU A 123 -31.04 -2.08 17.22
C LEU A 123 -31.78 -0.74 17.16
N ASP A 124 -31.27 0.21 16.37
CA ASP A 124 -31.92 1.51 16.21
C ASP A 124 -33.23 1.40 15.43
N VAL A 125 -33.31 0.50 14.45
CA VAL A 125 -34.55 0.17 13.75
C VAL A 125 -35.55 -0.52 14.68
N GLU A 126 -35.14 -1.54 15.44
CA GLU A 126 -36.01 -2.23 16.42
C GLU A 126 -36.53 -1.26 17.49
N ARG A 127 -35.70 -0.32 17.95
CA ARG A 127 -36.10 0.73 18.89
C ARG A 127 -37.12 1.69 18.28
N ALA A 128 -36.94 2.09 17.03
CA ALA A 128 -37.89 2.96 16.34
C ALA A 128 -39.24 2.27 16.11
N GLU A 129 -39.23 0.98 15.78
CA GLU A 129 -40.44 0.16 15.62
C GLU A 129 -41.19 -0.01 16.96
N ARG A 130 -40.50 -0.30 18.07
CA ARG A 130 -41.16 -0.38 19.39
C ARG A 130 -41.72 0.94 19.90
N VAL A 131 -41.10 2.07 19.54
CA VAL A 131 -41.62 3.40 19.87
C VAL A 131 -42.85 3.73 19.03
N ALA A 132 -42.89 3.29 17.78
CA ALA A 132 -44.05 3.45 16.90
C ALA A 132 -45.24 2.54 17.29
N GLU A 133 -44.99 1.35 17.85
CA GLU A 133 -46.04 0.45 18.36
C GLU A 133 -46.64 0.88 19.71
N CYS A 134 -45.94 1.72 20.48
CA CYS A 134 -46.42 2.27 21.76
C CYS A 134 -47.04 3.68 21.65
N ALA A 135 -47.14 4.25 20.45
CA ALA A 135 -47.76 5.55 20.17
C ALA A 135 -49.18 5.38 19.60
#